data_AF-A0AAV3NHH1-F1
#
_entry.id   AF-A0AAV3NHH1-F1
#
_cell.length_a   1.000
_cell.length_b   1.000
_cell.length_c   1.000
_cell.angle_alpha   90.00
_cell.angle_beta   90.00
_cell.angle_gamma   90.00
#
_symmetry.space_group_name_H-M   'P 1'
#
loop_
_entity.id
_entity.type
_entity.pdbx_description
1 polymer ?
#
loop_
_entity_poly.entity_id
_entity_poly.type
_entity_poly.pdbx_seq_one_letter_code
_entity_poly.pdbx_strand_id
1 'polypeptide(L)'
;MKKTKKKEDTWLPIWNEEFTFPLTVPELAILRIEVHEYDMSEKDEFAGQTCIPVSELRPGIGAVGLHNKKGETYKSVKLLMRFEFL
;
A
#
# COMPACT_ATOMS: atom_id res chain seq x y z
N MET A 1 -12.18 -4.13 1.64
CA MET A 1 -10.74 -3.97 1.40
C MET A 1 -10.41 -4.65 0.09
N LYS A 2 -9.62 -4.00 -0.79
CA LYS A 2 -9.12 -4.61 -2.02
C LYS A 2 -7.71 -5.15 -1.76
N LYS A 3 -7.35 -6.26 -2.40
CA LYS A 3 -6.04 -6.91 -2.26
C LYS A 3 -5.50 -7.22 -3.64
N THR A 4 -4.19 -7.12 -3.80
CA THR A 4 -3.50 -7.57 -5.01
C THR A 4 -3.40 -9.09 -5.04
N LYS A 5 -2.99 -9.64 -6.18
CA LYS A 5 -2.53 -11.02 -6.27
C LYS A 5 -1.24 -11.20 -5.47
N LYS A 6 -1.06 -12.39 -4.93
CA LYS A 6 0.19 -12.79 -4.28
C LYS A 6 1.30 -12.91 -5.32
N LYS A 7 2.52 -12.56 -4.93
CA LYS A 7 3.73 -12.71 -5.74
C LYS A 7 4.70 -13.57 -4.95
N GLU A 8 5.05 -14.72 -5.51
CA GLU A 8 5.92 -15.68 -4.85
C GLU A 8 7.39 -15.33 -5.09
N ASP A 9 8.19 -15.42 -4.03
CA ASP A 9 9.66 -15.43 -4.04
C ASP A 9 10.33 -14.31 -4.86
N THR A 10 9.99 -13.05 -4.57
CA THR A 10 10.63 -11.90 -5.23
C THR A 10 10.84 -10.71 -4.29
N TRP A 11 12.05 -10.15 -4.32
CA TRP A 11 12.42 -8.91 -3.63
C TRP A 11 11.88 -7.65 -4.31
N LEU A 12 11.46 -7.76 -5.58
CA LEU A 12 10.95 -6.65 -6.39
C LEU A 12 9.60 -7.04 -7.00
N PRO A 13 8.54 -7.23 -6.18
CA PRO A 13 7.23 -7.61 -6.67
C PRO A 13 6.63 -6.52 -7.56
N ILE A 14 6.15 -6.92 -8.73
CA ILE A 14 5.42 -6.05 -9.67
C ILE A 14 3.98 -6.58 -9.77
N TRP A 15 3.02 -5.80 -9.24
CA TRP A 15 1.60 -6.11 -9.31
C TRP A 15 0.93 -5.57 -10.57
N ASN A 16 1.16 -4.30 -10.91
CA ASN A 16 0.44 -3.59 -11.98
C ASN A 16 -1.09 -3.76 -11.86
N GLU A 17 -1.59 -3.69 -10.63
CA GLU A 17 -3.00 -3.79 -10.31
C GLU A 17 -3.54 -2.42 -9.91
N GLU A 18 -4.76 -2.12 -10.33
CA GLU A 18 -5.42 -0.85 -10.08
C GLU A 18 -6.71 -1.06 -9.28
N PHE A 19 -6.99 -0.11 -8.39
CA PHE A 19 -8.16 -0.14 -7.54
C PHE A 19 -8.83 1.23 -7.51
N THR A 20 -10.14 1.25 -7.79
CA THR A 20 -10.99 2.44 -7.64
C THR A 20 -11.77 2.37 -6.33
N PHE A 21 -11.81 3.48 -5.61
CA PHE A 21 -12.57 3.65 -4.37
C PHE A 21 -13.50 4.86 -4.51
N PRO A 22 -14.83 4.67 -4.54
CA PRO A 22 -15.75 5.81 -4.51
C PRO A 22 -15.73 6.43 -3.10
N LEU A 23 -15.41 7.72 -3.01
CA LEU A 23 -15.37 8.47 -1.76
C LEU A 23 -16.44 9.55 -1.77
N THR A 24 -17.24 9.63 -0.71
CA THR A 24 -18.26 10.67 -0.53
C THR A 24 -17.73 11.91 0.18
N VAL A 25 -16.77 11.72 1.10
CA VAL A 25 -16.18 12.76 1.95
C VAL A 25 -14.65 12.58 1.97
N PRO A 26 -13.94 12.91 0.87
CA PRO A 26 -12.50 12.64 0.73
C PRO A 26 -11.63 13.34 1.78
N GLU A 27 -12.08 14.46 2.34
CA GLU A 27 -11.37 15.23 3.36
C GLU A 27 -11.23 14.52 4.71
N LEU A 28 -12.07 13.51 4.98
CA LEU A 28 -11.99 12.66 6.17
C LEU A 28 -11.38 11.28 5.86
N ALA A 29 -11.04 11.00 4.60
CA ALA A 29 -10.59 9.69 4.17
C ALA A 29 -9.07 9.51 4.36
N ILE A 30 -8.68 8.30 4.75
CA ILE A 30 -7.28 7.88 4.87
C ILE A 30 -7.08 6.65 3.99
N LEU A 31 -6.11 6.72 3.09
CA LEU A 31 -5.63 5.56 2.35
C LEU A 31 -4.65 4.78 3.22
N ARG A 32 -5.07 3.59 3.64
CA ARG A 32 -4.20 2.61 4.33
C ARG A 32 -3.75 1.55 3.36
N ILE A 33 -2.45 1.35 3.27
CA ILE A 33 -1.82 0.29 2.48
C ILE A 33 -1.06 -0.60 3.45
N GLU A 34 -1.21 -1.91 3.28
CA GLU A 34 -0.49 -2.91 4.04
C GLU A 34 0.12 -3.94 3.10
N VAL A 35 1.35 -4.31 3.39
CA VAL A 35 2.03 -5.42 2.73
C VAL A 35 2.08 -6.56 3.72
N HIS A 36 1.68 -7.73 3.25
CA HIS A 36 1.73 -8.97 4.02
C HIS A 36 2.50 -10.01 3.23
N GLU A 37 3.34 -10.77 3.92
CA GLU A 37 3.98 -11.97 3.41
C GLU A 37 2.99 -13.12 3.50
N TYR A 38 2.71 -13.74 2.35
CA TYR A 38 1.81 -14.88 2.30
C TYR A 38 2.60 -16.16 2.59
N ASP A 39 2.28 -16.80 3.70
CA ASP A 39 2.67 -18.19 3.98
C ASP A 39 1.46 -19.11 3.73
N MET A 40 1.69 -20.27 3.10
CA MET A 40 0.66 -21.27 2.87
C MET A 40 0.23 -21.99 4.15
N SER A 41 1.06 -21.98 5.21
CA SER A 41 0.80 -22.68 6.47
C SER A 41 0.17 -21.82 7.58
N GLU A 42 0.32 -20.50 7.53
CA GLU A 42 -0.06 -19.60 8.64
C GLU A 42 -0.86 -18.38 8.18
N LYS A 43 -1.29 -17.57 9.14
CA LYS A 43 -1.91 -16.26 8.87
C LYS A 43 -0.86 -15.35 8.23
N ASP A 44 -1.20 -14.68 7.12
CA ASP A 44 -0.33 -13.74 6.43
C ASP A 44 0.44 -12.85 7.44
N GLU A 45 1.78 -12.85 7.34
CA GLU A 45 2.63 -12.10 8.26
C GLU A 45 2.73 -10.65 7.79
N PHE A 46 2.61 -9.72 8.72
CA PHE A 46 2.70 -8.30 8.43
C PHE A 46 4.13 -7.91 8.05
N ALA A 47 4.31 -7.34 6.86
CA ALA A 47 5.60 -6.91 6.34
C ALA A 47 5.78 -5.38 6.34
N GLY A 48 4.69 -4.61 6.39
CA GLY A 48 4.75 -3.16 6.56
C GLY A 48 3.47 -2.43 6.21
N GLN A 49 3.39 -1.16 6.59
CA GLN A 49 2.22 -0.33 6.34
C GLN A 49 2.55 1.12 6.04
N THR A 50 1.53 1.82 5.54
CA THR A 50 1.50 3.27 5.48
C THR A 50 0.06 3.76 5.51
N CYS A 51 -0.14 4.95 6.04
CA CYS A 51 -1.43 5.63 6.11
C CYS A 51 -1.23 7.05 5.59
N ILE A 52 -1.99 7.44 4.56
CA ILE A 52 -1.87 8.75 3.93
C ILE A 52 -3.27 9.37 3.88
N PRO A 53 -3.47 10.57 4.45
CA PRO A 53 -4.71 11.32 4.24
C PRO A 53 -4.96 11.51 2.74
N VAL A 54 -6.18 11.24 2.26
CA VAL A 54 -6.48 11.35 0.83
C VAL A 54 -6.25 12.76 0.30
N SER A 55 -6.44 13.78 1.15
CA SER A 55 -6.14 15.18 0.88
C SER A 55 -4.66 15.49 0.62
N GLU A 56 -3.73 14.62 1.05
CA GLU A 56 -2.29 14.79 0.86
C GLU A 56 -1.74 14.01 -0.34
N LEU A 57 -2.56 13.17 -0.97
CA LEU A 57 -2.15 12.39 -2.14
C LEU A 57 -1.97 13.32 -3.35
N ARG A 58 -0.86 13.13 -4.07
CA ARG A 58 -0.55 13.85 -5.31
C ARG A 58 -0.82 12.94 -6.51
N PRO A 59 -1.45 13.45 -7.59
CA PRO A 59 -1.70 12.65 -8.77
C PRO A 59 -0.39 12.25 -9.47
N GLY A 60 -0.43 11.15 -10.22
CA GLY A 60 0.70 10.60 -10.93
C GLY A 60 1.46 9.53 -10.14
N ILE A 61 2.70 9.25 -10.55
CA ILE A 61 3.52 8.17 -9.99
C ILE A 61 4.38 8.71 -8.83
N GLY A 62 4.33 8.04 -7.68
CA GLY A 62 5.10 8.36 -6.49
C GLY A 62 5.62 7.13 -5.76
N ALA A 63 6.76 7.28 -5.09
CA ALA A 63 7.29 6.27 -4.18
C ALA A 63 6.71 6.49 -2.77
N VAL A 64 6.13 5.45 -2.21
CA VAL A 64 5.48 5.46 -0.91
C VAL A 64 6.30 4.62 0.06
N GLY A 65 6.88 5.25 1.09
CA GLY A 65 7.64 4.55 2.13
C GLY A 65 6.75 3.71 3.04
N LEU A 66 7.25 2.54 3.43
CA LEU A 66 6.59 1.68 4.41
C LEU A 66 7.19 1.86 5.81
N HIS A 67 6.38 1.54 6.81
CA HIS A 67 6.72 1.54 8.21
C HIS A 67 6.55 0.13 8.79
N ASN A 68 7.09 -0.10 9.98
CA ASN A 68 6.87 -1.34 10.73
C ASN A 68 5.65 -1.22 11.68
N LYS A 69 5.34 -2.28 12.44
CA LYS A 69 4.21 -2.30 13.38
C LYS A 69 4.23 -1.18 14.44
N LYS A 70 5.41 -0.63 14.76
CA LYS A 70 5.59 0.48 15.72
C LYS A 70 5.46 1.86 15.07
N GLY A 71 5.35 1.93 13.74
CA GLY A 71 5.33 3.17 12.97
C GLY A 71 6.72 3.68 12.59
N GLU A 72 7.78 2.90 12.80
CA GLU A 72 9.14 3.30 12.44
C GLU A 72 9.35 3.08 10.94
N THR A 73 9.92 4.07 10.25
CA THR A 73 10.12 4.04 8.79
C THR A 73 11.19 3.01 8.39
N TYR A 74 10.88 2.19 7.38
CA TYR A 74 11.89 1.38 6.72
C TYR A 74 12.72 2.24 5.77
N LYS A 75 14.06 2.21 5.91
CA LYS A 75 14.97 3.06 5.12
C LYS A 75 14.89 2.82 3.61
N SER A 76 14.71 1.55 3.21
CA SER A 76 14.84 1.12 1.81
C SER A 76 13.58 0.48 1.24
N VAL A 77 12.51 0.34 2.04
CA VAL A 77 11.29 -0.36 1.61
C VAL A 77 10.24 0.65 1.16
N LYS A 78 9.90 0.60 -0.13
CA LYS A 78 8.96 1.54 -0.76
C LYS A 78 8.09 0.81 -1.78
N LEU A 79 6.87 1.30 -1.98
CA LEU A 79 5.99 0.91 -3.08
C LEU A 79 5.98 2.02 -4.14
N LEU A 80 6.11 1.65 -5.40
CA LEU A 80 5.87 2.57 -6.51
C LEU A 80 4.39 2.50 -6.87
N MET A 81 3.68 3.62 -6.76
CA MET A 81 2.23 3.68 -6.92
C MET A 81 1.84 4.85 -7.82
N ARG A 82 0.74 4.69 -8.55
CA ARG A 82 0.09 5.77 -9.31
C ARG A 82 -1.21 6.14 -8.64
N PHE A 83 -1.46 7.43 -8.46
CA PHE A 83 -2.72 7.96 -7.97
C PHE A 83 -3.42 8.77 -9.06
N GLU A 84 -4.70 8.51 -9.24
CA GLU A 84 -5.58 9.23 -10.16
C GLU A 84 -6.85 9.62 -9.40
N PHE A 85 -7.31 10.85 -9.64
CA PHE A 85 -8.55 11.38 -9.07
C PHE A 85 -9.47 11.68 -10.25
N LEU A 86 -10.66 11.09 -10.23
CA LEU A 86 -11.70 11.24 -11.24
C LEU A 86 -12.71 12.31 -10.82
#